data_AF-A0A060BUG2-F1
#
_entry.id   AF-A0A060BUG2-F1
#
_cell.length_a   1.000
_cell.length_b   1.000
_cell.length_c   1.000
_cell.angle_alpha   90.00
_cell.angle_beta   90.00
_cell.angle_gamma   90.00
#
_symmetry.space_group_name_H-M   'P 1'
#
loop_
_entity.id
_entity.type
_entity.pdbx_description
1 polymer ?
#
loop_
_entity_poly.entity_id
_entity_poly.type
_entity_poly.pdbx_seq_one_letter_code
_entity_poly.pdbx_strand_id
1 'polypeptide(L)'
;DNWNQLEYQFAVCAKWAPYIAPGTWPDADMLPLGKISIRGERGKERYSNFTKDEQYSLMSLWSIFKSPLMFGGNLPDNDEFTNSLLTNKEVLYVHSQSTNNRQFKRDGNRIIWTADDPQNNDKFVAVFNLEGDQFLNAEKALYR
;
A
#
# COMPACT_ATOMS: atom_id res chain seq x y z
N ASP A 1 5.81 10.95 -4.57
CA ASP A 1 4.39 11.33 -4.37
C ASP A 1 3.80 11.82 -5.70
N ASN A 2 3.67 10.89 -6.65
CA ASN A 2 3.11 11.14 -7.98
C ASN A 2 2.27 9.91 -8.37
N TRP A 3 1.02 10.12 -8.81
CA TRP A 3 0.09 9.03 -9.10
C TRP A 3 0.64 8.01 -10.09
N ASN A 4 1.22 8.46 -11.22
CA ASN A 4 1.73 7.56 -12.26
C ASN A 4 2.82 6.62 -11.73
N GLN A 5 3.61 7.08 -10.74
CA GLN A 5 4.60 6.23 -10.09
C GLN A 5 3.95 5.20 -9.17
N LEU A 6 2.93 5.59 -8.41
CA LEU A 6 2.16 4.66 -7.57
C LEU A 6 1.41 3.63 -8.43
N GLU A 7 0.77 4.05 -9.51
CA GLU A 7 0.08 3.19 -10.47
C GLU A 7 1.03 2.15 -11.08
N TYR A 8 2.23 2.60 -11.47
CA TYR A 8 3.28 1.72 -11.99
C TYR A 8 3.69 0.62 -10.99
N GLN A 9 3.75 0.96 -9.68
CA GLN A 9 4.14 0.01 -8.64
C GLN A 9 3.19 -1.18 -8.53
N PHE A 10 1.90 -1.05 -8.87
CA PHE A 10 0.98 -2.20 -8.87
C PHE A 10 1.47 -3.34 -9.78
N ALA A 11 1.99 -3.01 -10.97
CA ALA A 11 2.53 -4.01 -11.89
C ALA A 11 3.87 -4.59 -11.40
N VAL A 12 4.73 -3.75 -10.83
CA VAL A 12 6.03 -4.17 -10.26
C VAL A 12 5.81 -5.11 -9.08
N CYS A 13 5.00 -4.72 -8.10
CA CYS A 13 4.66 -5.54 -6.94
C CYS A 13 4.09 -6.89 -7.36
N ALA A 14 3.14 -6.92 -8.32
CA ALA A 14 2.57 -8.18 -8.79
C ALA A 14 3.63 -9.12 -9.38
N LYS A 15 4.60 -8.59 -10.13
CA LYS A 15 5.71 -9.37 -10.70
C LYS A 15 6.64 -9.91 -9.62
N TRP A 16 6.85 -9.16 -8.54
CA TRP A 16 7.78 -9.53 -7.47
C TRP A 16 7.15 -10.35 -6.34
N ALA A 17 5.81 -10.41 -6.26
CA ALA A 17 5.10 -11.13 -5.21
C ALA A 17 5.53 -12.60 -5.02
N PRO A 18 5.81 -13.39 -6.08
CA PRO A 18 6.27 -14.77 -5.92
C PRO A 18 7.61 -14.92 -5.18
N TYR A 19 8.39 -13.85 -5.01
CA TYR A 19 9.71 -13.86 -4.38
C TYR A 19 9.67 -13.36 -2.93
N ILE A 20 8.49 -13.04 -2.38
CA ILE A 20 8.34 -12.68 -0.98
C ILE A 20 8.64 -13.92 -0.12
N ALA A 21 9.64 -13.83 0.75
CA ALA A 21 9.95 -14.88 1.72
C ALA A 21 10.57 -14.28 3.00
N PRO A 22 10.55 -15.00 4.13
CA PRO A 22 11.22 -14.56 5.35
C PRO A 22 12.70 -14.21 5.09
N GLY A 23 13.07 -12.95 5.33
CA GLY A 23 14.43 -12.45 5.09
C GLY A 23 14.67 -11.87 3.69
N THR A 24 13.74 -12.02 2.75
CA THR A 24 13.79 -11.43 1.41
C THR A 24 12.47 -10.71 1.11
N TRP A 25 12.47 -9.41 1.33
CA TRP A 25 11.30 -8.55 1.14
C TRP A 25 11.53 -7.65 -0.06
N PRO A 26 10.86 -7.87 -1.20
CA PRO A 26 10.90 -6.95 -2.32
C PRO A 26 10.49 -5.55 -1.86
N ASP A 27 11.35 -4.58 -2.12
CA ASP A 27 11.17 -3.21 -1.63
C ASP A 27 10.48 -2.34 -2.69
N ALA A 28 9.34 -1.76 -2.34
CA ALA A 28 8.60 -0.83 -3.18
C ALA A 28 9.04 0.64 -2.98
N ASP A 29 10.11 0.89 -2.22
CA ASP A 29 10.68 2.19 -1.83
C ASP A 29 9.93 2.85 -0.65
N MET A 30 10.51 3.94 -0.15
CA MET A 30 10.02 4.72 0.99
C MET A 30 8.60 5.26 0.80
N LEU A 31 7.92 5.50 1.93
CA LEU A 31 6.59 6.11 2.00
C LEU A 31 6.71 7.64 1.96
N PRO A 32 6.33 8.33 0.85
CA PRO A 32 6.43 9.78 0.77
C PRO A 32 5.18 10.42 1.40
N LEU A 33 5.00 10.22 2.71
CA LEU A 33 3.85 10.67 3.51
C LEU A 33 4.25 11.83 4.45
N GLY A 34 3.25 12.58 4.91
CA GLY A 34 3.48 13.71 5.82
C GLY A 34 4.31 14.83 5.16
N LYS A 35 5.14 15.49 5.96
CA LYS A 35 5.97 16.62 5.52
C LYS A 35 7.32 16.14 5.00
N ILE A 36 7.63 16.41 3.74
CA ILE A 36 8.79 15.88 3.01
C ILE A 36 9.64 16.99 2.38
N SER A 37 10.83 16.62 1.92
CA SER A 37 11.77 17.51 1.21
C SER A 37 12.18 18.79 1.99
N ILE A 38 12.18 18.78 3.34
CA ILE A 38 12.68 19.93 4.15
C ILE A 38 14.12 20.30 3.74
N ARG A 39 14.95 19.28 3.50
CA ARG A 39 16.30 19.40 2.91
C ARG A 39 16.52 18.37 1.80
N GLY A 40 15.44 18.01 1.10
CA GLY A 40 15.52 16.99 0.05
C GLY A 40 16.36 17.48 -1.12
N GLU A 41 17.13 16.58 -1.73
CA GLU A 41 17.90 16.87 -2.97
C GLU A 41 16.96 17.37 -4.09
N ARG A 42 15.73 16.84 -4.13
CA ARG A 42 14.73 17.12 -5.15
C ARG A 42 13.45 17.69 -4.54
N GLY A 43 12.95 18.73 -5.19
CA GLY A 43 11.73 19.43 -4.80
C GLY A 43 11.94 20.41 -3.64
N LYS A 44 10.91 21.21 -3.37
CA LYS A 44 10.86 22.09 -2.19
C LYS A 44 10.15 21.37 -1.04
N GLU A 45 10.36 21.91 0.16
CA GLU A 45 9.59 21.55 1.36
C GLU A 45 8.09 21.60 1.06
N ARG A 46 7.39 20.51 1.39
CA ARG A 46 5.94 20.37 1.17
C ARG A 46 5.38 19.25 2.03
N TYR A 47 4.06 19.20 2.13
CA TYR A 47 3.37 17.96 2.46
C TYR A 47 3.27 17.07 1.22
N SER A 48 3.08 15.77 1.41
CA SER A 48 2.84 14.82 0.32
C SER A 48 1.80 15.35 -0.65
N ASN A 49 2.09 15.26 -1.96
CA ASN A 49 1.13 15.62 -3.00
C ASN A 49 0.04 14.56 -3.20
N PHE A 50 0.13 13.41 -2.54
CA PHE A 50 -0.91 12.40 -2.60
C PHE A 50 -2.16 12.86 -1.86
N THR A 51 -3.31 12.69 -2.50
CA THR A 51 -4.63 12.74 -1.87
C THR A 51 -4.75 11.66 -0.79
N LYS A 52 -5.75 11.78 0.08
CA LYS A 52 -5.98 10.79 1.15
C LYS A 52 -6.22 9.38 0.58
N ASP A 53 -6.96 9.27 -0.52
CA ASP A 53 -7.27 7.98 -1.16
C ASP A 53 -6.03 7.33 -1.79
N GLU A 54 -5.13 8.15 -2.36
CA GLU A 54 -3.84 7.67 -2.85
C GLU A 54 -2.93 7.23 -1.70
N GLN A 55 -2.96 7.94 -0.56
CA GLN A 55 -2.20 7.54 0.64
C GLN A 55 -2.74 6.24 1.24
N TYR A 56 -4.07 6.03 1.26
CA TYR A 56 -4.66 4.74 1.61
C TYR A 56 -4.24 3.65 0.63
N SER A 57 -4.30 3.92 -0.68
CA SER A 57 -3.90 2.96 -1.71
C SER A 57 -2.43 2.55 -1.59
N LEU A 58 -1.53 3.52 -1.33
CA LEU A 58 -0.13 3.29 -1.03
C LEU A 58 0.03 2.35 0.18
N MET A 59 -0.58 2.69 1.32
CA MET A 59 -0.46 1.90 2.53
C MET A 59 -1.03 0.50 2.37
N SER A 60 -2.22 0.37 1.78
CA SER A 60 -2.84 -0.93 1.52
C SER A 60 -1.99 -1.81 0.61
N LEU A 61 -1.42 -1.26 -0.47
CA LEU A 61 -0.54 -2.01 -1.37
C LEU A 61 0.75 -2.42 -0.67
N TRP A 62 1.46 -1.50 -0.01
CA TRP A 62 2.72 -1.81 0.68
C TRP A 62 2.51 -2.86 1.78
N SER A 63 1.41 -2.76 2.53
CA SER A 63 1.08 -3.71 3.59
C SER A 63 0.74 -5.09 3.05
N ILE A 64 -0.17 -5.22 2.06
CA ILE A 64 -0.53 -6.54 1.52
C ILE A 64 0.57 -7.14 0.63
N PHE A 65 1.47 -6.34 0.08
CA PHE A 65 2.65 -6.80 -0.66
C PHE A 65 3.83 -7.15 0.28
N LYS A 66 3.78 -6.76 1.56
CA LYS A 66 4.87 -6.92 2.53
C LYS A 66 6.15 -6.17 2.15
N SER A 67 6.03 -4.99 1.53
CA SER A 67 7.17 -4.09 1.35
C SER A 67 7.68 -3.61 2.72
N PRO A 68 8.99 -3.37 2.91
CA PRO A 68 9.48 -2.60 4.04
C PRO A 68 8.74 -1.25 4.14
N LEU A 69 8.34 -0.88 5.37
CA LEU A 69 7.61 0.36 5.64
C LEU A 69 8.57 1.41 6.19
N MET A 70 9.24 2.14 5.29
CA MET A 70 10.18 3.20 5.63
C MET A 70 9.51 4.57 5.46
N PHE A 71 9.21 5.25 6.57
CA PHE A 71 8.55 6.56 6.53
C PHE A 71 9.53 7.65 6.07
N GLY A 72 9.20 8.36 4.99
CA GLY A 72 10.07 9.39 4.39
C GLY A 72 9.80 10.82 4.89
N GLY A 73 8.74 11.05 5.67
CA GLY A 73 8.37 12.36 6.18
C GLY A 73 9.03 12.73 7.51
N ASN A 74 8.91 14.00 7.88
CA ASN A 74 9.28 14.51 9.18
C ASN A 74 8.22 14.14 10.23
N LEU A 75 8.45 13.03 10.95
CA LEU A 75 7.51 12.47 11.94
C LEU A 75 6.93 13.49 12.96
N PRO A 76 7.71 14.43 13.54
CA PRO A 76 7.17 15.41 14.48
C PRO A 76 6.10 16.34 13.90
N ASP A 77 6.09 16.55 12.58
CA ASP A 77 5.15 17.43 11.87
C ASP A 77 3.94 16.66 11.31
N ASN A 78 3.76 15.39 11.69
CA ASN A 78 2.61 14.60 11.26
C ASN A 78 1.29 15.18 11.77
N ASP A 79 0.31 15.24 10.89
CA ASP A 79 -1.08 15.47 11.28
C ASP A 79 -1.74 14.17 11.77
N GLU A 80 -2.95 14.31 12.32
CA GLU A 80 -3.71 13.17 12.86
C GLU A 80 -3.99 12.11 11.78
N PHE A 81 -4.28 12.56 10.55
CA PHE A 81 -4.53 11.66 9.43
C PHE A 81 -3.30 10.81 9.08
N THR A 82 -2.14 11.45 8.87
CA THR A 82 -0.89 10.74 8.57
C THR A 82 -0.53 9.80 9.71
N ASN A 83 -0.71 10.23 10.96
CA ASN A 83 -0.45 9.36 12.10
C ASN A 83 -1.39 8.14 12.14
N SER A 84 -2.66 8.31 11.77
CA SER A 84 -3.62 7.19 11.69
C SER A 84 -3.20 6.10 10.68
N LEU A 85 -2.55 6.49 9.57
CA LEU A 85 -2.03 5.54 8.58
C LEU A 85 -0.92 4.64 9.17
N LEU A 86 -0.10 5.18 10.05
CA LEU A 86 1.06 4.48 10.63
C LEU A 86 0.71 3.66 11.88
N THR A 87 -0.45 3.92 12.49
CA THR A 87 -0.83 3.36 13.80
C THR A 87 -2.01 2.40 13.72
N ASN A 88 -2.54 2.14 12.53
CA ASN A 88 -3.59 1.16 12.33
C ASN A 88 -3.05 -0.27 12.54
N LYS A 89 -3.37 -0.86 13.70
CA LYS A 89 -2.90 -2.19 14.09
C LYS A 89 -3.41 -3.30 13.18
N GLU A 90 -4.61 -3.16 12.62
CA GLU A 90 -5.19 -4.18 11.73
C GLU A 90 -4.42 -4.24 10.40
N VAL A 91 -4.09 -3.08 9.82
CA VAL A 91 -3.29 -3.00 8.59
C VAL A 91 -1.86 -3.48 8.83
N LEU A 92 -1.26 -3.10 9.96
CA LEU A 92 0.08 -3.57 10.35
C LEU A 92 0.10 -5.08 10.65
N TYR A 93 -1.01 -5.64 11.12
CA TYR A 93 -1.16 -7.08 11.30
C TYR A 93 -1.09 -7.80 9.95
N VAL A 94 -1.80 -7.31 8.92
CA VAL A 94 -1.67 -7.85 7.55
C VAL A 94 -0.21 -7.80 7.11
N HIS A 95 0.46 -6.65 7.23
CA HIS A 95 1.87 -6.53 6.83
C HIS A 95 2.78 -7.53 7.54
N SER A 96 2.67 -7.64 8.87
CA SER A 96 3.62 -8.43 9.66
C SER A 96 3.31 -9.94 9.64
N GLN A 97 2.04 -10.33 9.75
CA GLN A 97 1.64 -11.72 10.00
C GLN A 97 1.11 -12.45 8.77
N SER A 98 0.54 -11.76 7.77
CA SER A 98 -0.06 -12.45 6.63
C SER A 98 0.96 -13.23 5.80
N THR A 99 0.46 -14.26 5.12
CA THR A 99 1.24 -15.14 4.24
C THR A 99 0.57 -15.30 2.88
N ASN A 100 1.27 -15.92 1.92
CA ASN A 100 0.73 -16.23 0.59
C ASN A 100 0.21 -14.99 -0.17
N ASN A 101 0.85 -13.84 0.06
CA ASN A 101 0.52 -12.53 -0.49
C ASN A 101 0.69 -12.52 -2.01
N ARG A 102 -0.39 -12.21 -2.74
CA ARG A 102 -0.37 -12.19 -4.20
C ARG A 102 -1.47 -11.32 -4.80
N GLN A 103 -1.23 -10.84 -6.02
CA GLN A 103 -2.31 -10.33 -6.85
C GLN A 103 -3.19 -11.50 -7.28
N PHE A 104 -4.45 -11.49 -6.87
CA PHE A 104 -5.42 -12.52 -7.24
C PHE A 104 -5.99 -12.28 -8.64
N LYS A 105 -6.36 -11.03 -8.94
CA LYS A 105 -6.95 -10.66 -10.23
C LYS A 105 -6.64 -9.22 -10.59
N ARG A 106 -6.46 -8.96 -11.89
CA ARG A 106 -6.46 -7.63 -12.47
C ARG A 106 -7.40 -7.62 -13.68
N ASP A 107 -8.31 -6.65 -13.70
CA ASP A 107 -9.24 -6.39 -14.80
C ASP A 107 -9.19 -4.89 -15.12
N GLY A 108 -8.32 -4.55 -16.10
CA GLY A 108 -7.98 -3.16 -16.40
C GLY A 108 -7.43 -2.41 -15.16
N ASN A 109 -8.20 -1.42 -14.72
CA ASN A 109 -7.90 -0.53 -13.59
C ASN A 109 -8.42 -1.06 -12.24
N ARG A 110 -9.01 -2.26 -12.21
CA ARG A 110 -9.47 -2.90 -10.97
C ARG A 110 -8.51 -4.02 -10.60
N ILE A 111 -7.95 -3.94 -9.40
CA ILE A 111 -6.95 -4.91 -8.91
C ILE A 111 -7.42 -5.48 -7.58
N ILE A 112 -7.30 -6.79 -7.43
CA ILE A 112 -7.57 -7.50 -6.18
C ILE A 112 -6.28 -8.19 -5.75
N TRP A 113 -5.85 -7.91 -4.54
CA TRP A 113 -4.79 -8.61 -3.82
C TRP A 113 -5.38 -9.44 -2.69
N THR A 114 -4.74 -10.56 -2.41
CA THR A 114 -5.16 -11.45 -1.33
C THR A 114 -3.97 -11.94 -0.52
N ALA A 115 -4.18 -12.18 0.76
CA ALA A 115 -3.25 -12.85 1.64
C ALA A 115 -4.01 -13.73 2.64
N ASP A 116 -3.32 -14.70 3.22
CA ASP A 116 -3.89 -15.66 4.18
C ASP A 116 -3.50 -15.25 5.60
N ASP A 117 -4.46 -15.30 6.53
CA ASP A 117 -4.23 -15.14 7.96
C ASP A 117 -3.86 -16.50 8.58
N PRO A 118 -2.61 -16.68 9.04
CA PRO A 118 -2.17 -17.96 9.59
C PRO A 118 -2.84 -18.31 10.93
N GLN A 119 -3.51 -17.38 11.61
CA GLN A 119 -4.09 -17.65 12.94
C GLN A 119 -5.46 -18.34 12.89
N ASN A 120 -6.30 -17.96 11.93
CA ASN A 120 -7.71 -18.36 11.86
C ASN A 120 -8.12 -18.90 10.47
N ASN A 121 -7.18 -18.95 9.51
CA ASN A 121 -7.44 -19.37 8.13
C ASN A 121 -8.39 -18.42 7.36
N ASP A 122 -8.59 -17.20 7.87
CA ASP A 122 -9.27 -16.13 7.16
C ASP A 122 -8.38 -15.56 6.04
N LYS A 123 -8.96 -14.66 5.24
CA LYS A 123 -8.27 -14.02 4.12
C LYS A 123 -8.37 -12.52 4.19
N PHE A 124 -7.23 -11.88 3.96
CA PHE A 124 -7.16 -10.45 3.70
C PHE A 124 -7.39 -10.21 2.23
N VAL A 125 -8.23 -9.22 1.92
CA VAL A 125 -8.52 -8.81 0.54
C VAL A 125 -8.33 -7.31 0.45
N ALA A 126 -7.46 -6.87 -0.44
CA ALA A 126 -7.31 -5.46 -0.80
C ALA A 126 -7.82 -5.25 -2.23
N VAL A 127 -8.74 -4.31 -2.38
CA VAL A 127 -9.40 -4.01 -3.66
C VAL A 127 -9.05 -2.58 -4.05
N PHE A 128 -8.50 -2.41 -5.24
CA PHE A 128 -8.03 -1.12 -5.74
C PHE A 128 -8.77 -0.72 -7.00
N ASN A 129 -9.14 0.56 -7.07
CA ASN A 129 -9.59 1.22 -8.28
C ASN A 129 -8.52 2.23 -8.70
N LEU A 130 -7.97 2.07 -9.90
CA LEU A 130 -6.94 2.97 -10.43
C LEU A 130 -7.51 4.08 -11.33
N GLU A 131 -8.83 4.14 -11.50
CA GLU A 131 -9.49 5.10 -12.39
C GLU A 131 -10.70 5.76 -11.74
N GLY A 132 -10.80 7.07 -11.96
CA GLY A 132 -11.95 7.88 -11.57
C GLY A 132 -12.10 8.01 -10.05
N ASP A 133 -13.27 8.48 -9.64
CA ASP A 133 -13.68 8.76 -8.25
C ASP A 133 -14.83 7.85 -7.79
N GLN A 134 -15.15 6.81 -8.58
CA GLN A 134 -16.28 5.94 -8.30
C GLN A 134 -15.92 4.84 -7.30
N PHE A 135 -16.82 4.60 -6.35
CA PHE A 135 -16.72 3.50 -5.40
C PHE A 135 -16.81 2.13 -6.11
N LEU A 136 -15.92 1.21 -5.72
CA LEU A 136 -16.04 -0.19 -6.12
C LEU A 136 -17.10 -0.89 -5.27
N ASN A 137 -18.09 -1.49 -5.91
CA ASN A 137 -19.00 -2.41 -5.25
C ASN A 137 -18.35 -3.82 -5.15
N ALA A 138 -18.26 -4.34 -3.94
CA ALA A 138 -17.65 -5.63 -3.63
C ALA A 138 -18.47 -6.85 -4.10
N GLU A 139 -19.70 -6.67 -4.61
CA GLU A 139 -20.53 -7.76 -5.16
C GLU A 139 -19.83 -8.56 -6.28
N LYS A 140 -18.89 -7.93 -7.00
CA LYS A 140 -18.08 -8.60 -8.04
C LYS A 140 -16.71 -9.05 -7.56
N ALA A 141 -16.34 -8.75 -6.31
CA ALA A 141 -15.11 -9.20 -5.67
C ALA A 141 -15.29 -10.57 -4.98
N LEU A 142 -16.19 -11.40 -5.49
CA LEU A 142 -16.45 -12.74 -4.95
C LEU A 142 -15.18 -13.58 -5.00
N TYR A 143 -14.56 -13.70 -3.84
CA TYR A 143 -13.60 -14.74 -3.52
C TYR A 143 -14.40 -16.05 -3.33
N ARG A 144 -14.20 -17.03 -4.21
CA ARG A 144 -14.69 -18.40 -4.03
C ARG A 144 -13.53 -19.30 -3.65
#